data_AF-A0A426USU8-F1
#
_entry.id   AF-A0A426USU8-F1
#
_cell.length_a   1.000
_cell.length_b   1.000
_cell.length_c   1.000
_cell.angle_alpha   90.00
_cell.angle_beta   90.00
_cell.angle_gamma   90.00
#
_symmetry.space_group_name_H-M   'P 1'
#
loop_
_entity.id
_entity.type
_entity.pdbx_description
1 polymer ?
#
loop_
_entity_poly.entity_id
_entity_poly.type
_entity_poly.pdbx_seq_one_letter_code
_entity_poly.pdbx_strand_id
1 'polypeptide(L)'
;MKKAVRRVLPAPLWERLREFRRSRRAAARRRAEARAAAGCHARLLAADPGLRPVRVDGRDLVGRVVDGFTAAAAEERLREVVGAAEAAGAGYFIVPGKSHLRHVVGLRAGDRAAFLAAMRERFGDTELYVGKPESGASNEFAAGPYPFAGGLPKRIANAKVLRFGRLLLGPEGQLLGGLELGCDVEFWDEADALGDDPKFLARQERLKVRIPPALFAGAWVAPRANEVADVLPAEARVPAHRVIGERKYDTFEPFNHKLVDEVDFPVDAVYMWVDGDDPEWAASRAAHLGEGVSRLASAASNFVSRDELKYSLRSLHTFAPFIR
;
A
#
# COMPACT_ATOMS: atom_id res chain seq x y z
N MET A 1 21.89 24.30 32.32
CA MET A 1 20.42 24.49 32.52
C MET A 1 19.60 23.23 32.83
N LYS A 2 19.74 22.08 32.15
CA LYS A 2 18.85 20.90 32.37
C LYS A 2 18.90 20.28 33.78
N LYS A 3 20.05 20.32 34.47
CA LYS A 3 20.21 19.74 35.83
C LYS A 3 19.68 20.66 36.95
N ALA A 4 19.78 21.98 36.79
CA ALA A 4 19.45 22.95 37.84
C ALA A 4 17.93 23.08 38.07
N VAL A 5 17.13 23.12 37.00
CA VAL A 5 15.67 23.26 37.14
C VAL A 5 15.07 21.98 37.76
N ARG A 6 15.66 20.80 37.49
CA ARG A 6 15.15 19.48 37.92
C ARG A 6 15.02 19.34 39.44
N ARG A 7 15.70 20.19 40.23
CA ARG A 7 15.64 20.23 41.70
C ARG A 7 14.49 21.06 42.29
N VAL A 8 13.77 21.85 41.50
CA VAL A 8 12.86 22.90 42.03
C VAL A 8 11.38 22.69 41.69
N LEU A 9 11.07 21.85 40.72
CA LEU A 9 9.70 21.66 40.23
C LEU A 9 9.12 20.30 40.65
N PRO A 10 7.87 20.23 41.14
CA PRO A 10 7.19 18.96 41.43
C PRO A 10 7.11 18.05 40.19
N ALA A 11 7.20 16.73 40.38
CA ALA A 11 7.20 15.74 39.29
C ALA A 11 6.05 15.90 38.27
N PRO A 12 4.78 16.19 38.68
CA PRO A 12 3.68 16.37 37.72
C PRO A 12 3.87 17.60 36.82
N LEU A 13 4.48 18.66 37.34
CA LEU A 13 4.73 19.90 36.59
C LEU A 13 5.90 19.71 35.61
N TRP A 14 6.87 18.87 35.97
CA TRP A 14 7.92 18.42 35.07
C TRP A 14 7.40 17.61 33.89
N GLU A 15 6.46 16.70 34.13
CA GLU A 15 5.84 15.89 33.08
C GLU A 15 5.04 16.76 32.13
N ARG A 16 4.19 17.67 32.63
CA ARG A 16 3.46 18.64 31.82
C ARG A 16 4.38 19.53 30.99
N LEU A 17 5.48 20.04 31.56
CA LEU A 17 6.46 20.83 30.80
C LEU A 17 7.20 20.01 29.73
N ARG A 18 7.50 18.74 30.00
CA ARG A 18 8.11 17.83 29.02
C ARG A 18 7.14 17.54 27.88
N GLU A 19 5.88 17.26 28.19
CA GLU A 19 4.82 17.03 27.23
C GLU A 19 4.56 18.27 26.38
N PHE A 20 4.43 19.45 27.00
CA PHE A 20 4.28 20.72 26.29
C PHE A 20 5.46 20.99 25.34
N ARG A 21 6.71 20.77 25.78
CA ARG A 21 7.90 20.90 24.93
C ARG A 21 7.91 19.86 23.80
N ARG A 22 7.51 18.61 24.05
CA ARG A 22 7.37 17.56 23.03
C ARG A 22 6.31 17.96 22.00
N SER A 23 5.15 18.42 22.43
CA SER A 23 4.05 18.89 21.59
C SER A 23 4.47 20.09 20.73
N ARG A 24 5.11 21.12 21.33
CA ARG A 24 5.64 22.26 20.57
C ARG A 24 6.68 21.87 19.54
N ARG A 25 7.62 20.98 19.88
CA ARG A 25 8.63 20.47 18.94
C ARG A 25 7.98 19.66 17.81
N ALA A 26 7.00 18.83 18.12
CA ALA A 26 6.24 18.08 17.13
C ALA A 26 5.46 19.00 16.19
N ALA A 27 4.81 20.04 16.72
CA ALA A 27 4.10 21.05 15.93
C ALA A 27 5.05 21.85 15.02
N ALA A 28 6.19 22.32 15.55
CA ALA A 28 7.20 23.02 14.76
C ALA A 28 7.76 22.12 13.62
N ARG A 29 8.04 20.85 13.92
CA ARG A 29 8.47 19.87 12.92
C ARG A 29 7.41 19.64 11.84
N ARG A 30 6.13 19.48 12.21
CA ARG A 30 5.03 19.35 11.24
C ARG A 30 4.94 20.56 10.31
N ARG A 31 5.08 21.78 10.85
CA ARG A 31 5.09 23.01 10.04
C ARG A 31 6.28 23.05 9.08
N ALA A 32 7.47 22.64 9.51
CA ALA A 32 8.64 22.59 8.65
C ALA A 32 8.47 21.53 7.54
N GLU A 33 7.98 20.34 7.87
CA GLU A 33 7.66 19.28 6.90
C GLU A 33 6.62 19.76 5.87
N ALA A 34 5.55 20.44 6.32
CA ALA A 34 4.52 20.98 5.43
C ALA A 34 5.06 22.07 4.49
N ARG A 35 5.91 22.98 4.99
CA ARG A 35 6.56 24.01 4.15
C ARG A 35 7.48 23.40 3.10
N ALA A 36 8.27 22.39 3.48
CA ALA A 36 9.14 21.68 2.55
C ALA A 36 8.33 20.97 1.46
N ALA A 37 7.23 20.30 1.83
CA ALA A 37 6.32 19.67 0.87
C ALA A 37 5.68 20.71 -0.07
N ALA A 38 5.19 21.84 0.46
CA ALA A 38 4.60 22.91 -0.35
C ALA A 38 5.61 23.51 -1.35
N GLY A 39 6.86 23.74 -0.92
CA GLY A 39 7.93 24.19 -1.82
C GLY A 39 8.27 23.16 -2.89
N CYS A 40 8.18 21.87 -2.58
CA CYS A 40 8.33 20.80 -3.55
C CYS A 40 7.19 20.78 -4.57
N HIS A 41 5.94 20.86 -4.09
CA HIS A 41 4.76 20.91 -4.96
C HIS A 41 4.80 22.11 -5.90
N ALA A 42 5.18 23.30 -5.41
CA ALA A 42 5.31 24.48 -6.24
C ALA A 42 6.32 24.30 -7.38
N ARG A 43 7.48 23.68 -7.10
CA ARG A 43 8.48 23.37 -8.13
C ARG A 43 7.95 22.37 -9.17
N LEU A 44 7.32 21.29 -8.71
CA LEU A 44 6.75 20.26 -9.59
C LEU A 44 5.66 20.83 -10.51
N LEU A 45 4.72 21.60 -9.95
CA LEU A 45 3.63 22.24 -10.70
C LEU A 45 4.16 23.25 -11.74
N ALA A 46 5.26 23.93 -11.44
CA ALA A 46 5.89 24.84 -12.39
C ALA A 46 6.66 24.11 -13.50
N ALA A 47 7.15 22.90 -13.24
CA ALA A 47 7.97 22.12 -14.16
C ALA A 47 7.16 21.23 -15.11
N ASP A 48 5.99 20.73 -14.70
CA ASP A 48 5.19 19.78 -15.48
C ASP A 48 3.73 20.27 -15.61
N PRO A 49 3.29 20.69 -16.82
CA PRO A 49 1.93 21.17 -17.05
C PRO A 49 0.86 20.08 -16.97
N GLY A 50 1.26 18.79 -16.96
CA GLY A 50 0.37 17.65 -16.72
C GLY A 50 0.05 17.43 -15.24
N LEU A 51 0.63 18.21 -14.33
CA LEU A 51 0.34 18.13 -12.90
C LEU A 51 -0.73 19.15 -12.47
N ARG A 52 -1.55 18.75 -11.49
CA ARG A 52 -2.57 19.62 -10.87
C ARG A 52 -2.57 19.46 -9.35
N PRO A 53 -2.86 20.53 -8.60
CA PRO A 53 -3.09 20.42 -7.16
C PRO A 53 -4.39 19.66 -6.90
N VAL A 54 -4.41 18.86 -5.84
CA VAL A 54 -5.59 18.10 -5.40
C VAL A 54 -5.63 18.03 -3.88
N ARG A 55 -6.83 18.04 -3.29
CA ARG A 55 -7.01 17.88 -1.84
C ARG A 55 -7.55 16.49 -1.53
N VAL A 56 -6.76 15.68 -0.84
CA VAL A 56 -7.10 14.30 -0.44
C VAL A 56 -6.95 14.16 1.06
N ASP A 57 -7.97 13.68 1.76
CA ASP A 57 -7.99 13.51 3.23
C ASP A 57 -7.52 14.75 4.00
N GLY A 58 -7.93 15.93 3.54
CA GLY A 58 -7.57 17.22 4.14
C GLY A 58 -6.12 17.65 3.92
N ARG A 59 -5.40 17.03 2.98
CA ARG A 59 -4.02 17.36 2.62
C ARG A 59 -3.94 17.90 1.20
N ASP A 60 -3.13 18.93 1.01
CA ASP A 60 -2.85 19.49 -0.31
C ASP A 60 -1.69 18.72 -0.95
N LEU A 61 -1.99 18.03 -2.04
CA LEU A 61 -1.10 17.16 -2.80
C LEU A 61 -1.09 17.58 -4.28
N VAL A 62 -0.28 16.89 -5.08
CA VAL A 62 -0.17 17.08 -6.52
C VAL A 62 -0.43 15.74 -7.19
N GLY A 63 -1.26 15.72 -8.23
CA GLY A 63 -1.51 14.54 -9.04
C GLY A 63 -1.29 14.80 -10.52
N ARG A 64 -1.10 13.74 -11.29
CA ARG A 64 -0.95 13.76 -12.73
C ARG A 64 -2.29 13.59 -13.41
N VAL A 65 -2.63 14.49 -14.33
CA VAL A 65 -3.81 14.36 -15.17
C VAL A 65 -3.58 13.26 -16.20
N VAL A 66 -4.55 12.36 -16.33
CA VAL A 66 -4.57 11.24 -17.28
C VAL A 66 -5.86 11.24 -18.07
N ASP A 67 -5.80 10.76 -19.32
CA ASP A 67 -6.97 10.70 -20.21
C ASP A 67 -7.84 9.45 -19.96
N GLY A 68 -7.30 8.48 -19.23
CA GLY A 68 -7.98 7.24 -18.87
C GLY A 68 -7.35 6.61 -17.64
N PHE A 69 -8.09 5.72 -16.98
CA PHE A 69 -7.65 5.07 -15.76
C PHE A 69 -8.10 3.61 -15.70
N THR A 70 -7.14 2.75 -15.36
CA THR A 70 -7.37 1.37 -14.94
C THR A 70 -6.41 1.05 -13.79
N ALA A 71 -6.71 -0.02 -13.06
CA ALA A 71 -5.87 -0.50 -11.97
C ALA A 71 -4.49 -1.03 -12.45
N ALA A 72 -4.24 -1.12 -13.76
CA ALA A 72 -2.91 -1.42 -14.32
C ALA A 72 -1.84 -0.41 -13.89
N ALA A 73 -2.25 0.78 -13.40
CA ALA A 73 -1.36 1.71 -12.72
C ALA A 73 -0.56 1.06 -11.57
N ALA A 74 -1.12 0.06 -10.87
CA ALA A 74 -0.40 -0.70 -9.84
C ALA A 74 0.77 -1.52 -10.42
N GLU A 75 0.58 -2.11 -11.61
CA GLU A 75 1.66 -2.83 -12.33
C GLU A 75 2.75 -1.86 -12.80
N GLU A 76 2.40 -0.64 -13.20
CA GLU A 76 3.40 0.39 -13.49
C GLU A 76 4.23 0.75 -12.26
N ARG A 77 3.58 0.92 -11.09
CA ARG A 77 4.30 1.21 -9.84
C ARG A 77 5.25 0.07 -9.49
N LEU A 78 4.82 -1.17 -9.68
CA LEU A 78 5.67 -2.36 -9.52
C LEU A 78 6.87 -2.31 -10.47
N ARG A 79 6.65 -2.05 -11.76
CA ARG A 79 7.72 -1.96 -12.77
C ARG A 79 8.75 -0.89 -12.43
N GLU A 80 8.33 0.28 -11.97
CA GLU A 80 9.24 1.35 -11.55
C GLU A 80 10.11 0.96 -10.35
N VAL A 81 9.49 0.37 -9.32
CA VAL A 81 10.20 -0.10 -8.12
C VAL A 81 11.20 -1.19 -8.46
N VAL A 82 10.77 -2.22 -9.21
CA VAL A 82 11.63 -3.32 -9.63
C VAL A 82 12.76 -2.80 -10.51
N GLY A 83 12.47 -1.93 -11.47
CA GLY A 83 13.50 -1.33 -12.33
C GLY A 83 14.54 -0.52 -11.56
N ALA A 84 14.17 0.11 -10.43
CA ALA A 84 15.12 0.77 -9.55
C ALA A 84 15.95 -0.21 -8.71
N ALA A 85 15.37 -1.33 -8.29
CA ALA A 85 16.11 -2.40 -7.62
C ALA A 85 17.16 -3.04 -8.55
N GLU A 86 16.75 -3.37 -9.78
CA GLU A 86 17.63 -3.91 -10.82
C GLU A 86 18.77 -2.94 -11.14
N ALA A 87 18.47 -1.64 -11.28
CA ALA A 87 19.49 -0.61 -11.51
C ALA A 87 20.48 -0.45 -10.36
N ALA A 88 20.03 -0.69 -9.13
CA ALA A 88 20.89 -0.67 -7.94
C ALA A 88 21.72 -1.95 -7.78
N GLY A 89 21.51 -2.99 -8.61
CA GLY A 89 22.06 -4.33 -8.39
C GLY A 89 21.51 -4.99 -7.13
N ALA A 90 20.36 -4.53 -6.62
CA ALA A 90 19.72 -5.06 -5.43
C ALA A 90 18.88 -6.28 -5.79
N GLY A 91 19.14 -7.41 -5.15
CA GLY A 91 18.29 -8.60 -5.28
C GLY A 91 16.89 -8.29 -4.74
N TYR A 92 15.86 -8.58 -5.55
CA TYR A 92 14.46 -8.38 -5.18
C TYR A 92 13.66 -9.67 -5.30
N PHE A 93 12.49 -9.70 -4.67
CA PHE A 93 11.51 -10.77 -4.82
C PHE A 93 10.10 -10.25 -4.62
N ILE A 94 9.12 -10.80 -5.33
CA ILE A 94 7.70 -10.51 -5.07
C ILE A 94 7.25 -11.19 -3.77
N VAL A 95 6.56 -10.43 -2.91
CA VAL A 95 5.97 -10.93 -1.66
C VAL A 95 4.44 -10.96 -1.82
N PRO A 96 3.75 -12.05 -1.45
CA PRO A 96 2.28 -12.11 -1.41
C PRO A 96 1.73 -11.11 -0.39
N GLY A 97 1.15 -10.02 -0.89
CA GLY A 97 0.59 -8.95 -0.07
C GLY A 97 -0.91 -9.10 0.12
N LYS A 98 -1.44 -8.59 1.23
CA LYS A 98 -2.87 -8.67 1.60
C LYS A 98 -3.80 -7.74 0.80
N SER A 99 -3.33 -7.13 -0.28
CA SER A 99 -4.09 -6.10 -1.00
C SER A 99 -4.22 -6.52 -2.46
N HIS A 100 -5.45 -6.54 -2.97
CA HIS A 100 -5.72 -6.85 -4.37
C HIS A 100 -5.38 -5.67 -5.32
N LEU A 101 -5.13 -4.48 -4.76
CA LEU A 101 -4.86 -3.27 -5.53
C LEU A 101 -3.36 -2.93 -5.61
N ARG A 102 -2.51 -3.71 -4.94
CA ARG A 102 -1.13 -3.29 -4.70
C ARG A 102 -0.16 -4.45 -4.63
N HIS A 103 0.98 -4.28 -5.28
CA HIS A 103 2.08 -5.25 -5.20
C HIS A 103 3.04 -4.93 -4.05
N VAL A 104 3.76 -5.96 -3.61
CA VAL A 104 4.78 -5.88 -2.56
C VAL A 104 6.08 -6.48 -3.07
N VAL A 105 7.17 -5.73 -2.94
CA VAL A 105 8.52 -6.14 -3.31
C VAL A 105 9.36 -6.26 -2.04
N GLY A 106 9.96 -7.42 -1.83
CA GLY A 106 10.98 -7.66 -0.82
C GLY A 106 12.37 -7.32 -1.35
N LEU A 107 13.16 -6.64 -0.53
CA LEU A 107 14.59 -6.37 -0.71
C LEU A 107 15.31 -6.74 0.59
N ARG A 108 16.60 -7.09 0.53
CA ARG A 108 17.38 -7.19 1.77
C ARG A 108 17.55 -5.80 2.39
N ALA A 109 17.56 -5.74 3.72
CA ALA A 109 17.72 -4.49 4.45
C ALA A 109 19.07 -3.79 4.14
N GLY A 110 20.11 -4.57 3.83
CA GLY A 110 21.41 -4.06 3.39
C GLY A 110 21.35 -3.28 2.06
N ASP A 111 20.44 -3.66 1.16
CA ASP A 111 20.32 -3.06 -0.18
C ASP A 111 19.50 -1.76 -0.17
N ARG A 112 18.95 -1.38 1.00
CA ARG A 112 18.09 -0.20 1.17
C ARG A 112 18.73 1.08 0.63
N ALA A 113 19.98 1.33 0.98
CA ALA A 113 20.65 2.59 0.64
C ALA A 113 20.84 2.72 -0.88
N ALA A 114 21.32 1.65 -1.52
CA ALA A 114 21.49 1.57 -2.98
C ALA A 114 20.15 1.71 -3.71
N PHE A 115 19.12 0.98 -3.26
CA PHE A 115 17.77 1.08 -3.82
C PHE A 115 17.20 2.51 -3.72
N LEU A 116 17.28 3.14 -2.55
CA LEU A 116 16.74 4.48 -2.35
C LEU A 116 17.51 5.55 -3.14
N ALA A 117 18.80 5.34 -3.41
CA ALA A 117 19.60 6.17 -4.30
C ALA A 117 19.14 6.01 -5.76
N ALA A 118 19.00 4.78 -6.26
CA ALA A 118 18.52 4.51 -7.62
C ALA A 118 17.09 5.04 -7.85
N MET A 119 16.20 4.88 -6.86
CA MET A 119 14.88 5.49 -6.91
C MET A 119 14.98 7.03 -6.99
N ARG A 120 15.91 7.65 -6.24
CA ARG A 120 16.10 9.11 -6.24
C ARG A 120 16.64 9.63 -7.55
N GLU A 121 17.57 8.91 -8.15
CA GLU A 121 18.12 9.25 -9.46
C GLU A 121 17.03 9.25 -10.54
N ARG A 122 16.12 8.26 -10.50
CA ARG A 122 15.07 8.09 -11.52
C ARG A 122 13.83 8.94 -11.29
N PHE A 123 13.45 9.13 -10.03
CA PHE A 123 12.15 9.69 -9.64
C PHE A 123 12.25 10.86 -8.66
N GLY A 124 13.46 11.36 -8.41
CA GLY A 124 13.73 12.46 -7.47
C GLY A 124 13.18 13.82 -7.92
N ASP A 125 12.72 13.96 -9.15
CA ASP A 125 12.12 15.19 -9.68
C ASP A 125 10.69 14.97 -10.21
N THR A 126 10.05 13.86 -9.83
CA THR A 126 8.67 13.53 -10.24
C THR A 126 7.68 13.73 -9.10
N GLU A 127 6.39 13.63 -9.42
CA GLU A 127 5.27 13.64 -8.46
C GLU A 127 5.12 12.34 -7.65
N LEU A 128 6.16 11.49 -7.62
CA LEU A 128 6.14 10.27 -6.81
C LEU A 128 6.03 10.63 -5.32
N TYR A 129 5.11 9.98 -4.63
CA TYR A 129 4.99 10.06 -3.18
C TYR A 129 5.59 8.83 -2.51
N VAL A 130 6.06 9.03 -1.29
CA VAL A 130 6.46 7.95 -0.39
C VAL A 130 5.84 8.12 0.99
N GLY A 131 5.47 7.01 1.61
CA GLY A 131 5.08 7.01 3.02
C GLY A 131 5.32 5.67 3.69
N LYS A 132 5.15 5.64 5.00
CA LYS A 132 5.11 4.42 5.78
C LYS A 132 3.65 3.98 5.88
N PRO A 133 3.25 2.87 5.24
CA PRO A 133 1.88 2.38 5.35
C PRO A 133 1.58 1.92 6.78
N GLU A 134 0.30 1.91 7.14
CA GLU A 134 -0.17 1.12 8.28
C GLU A 134 0.04 -0.38 8.03
N SER A 135 -0.01 -1.18 9.10
CA SER A 135 0.13 -2.64 8.97
C SER A 135 -1.06 -3.28 8.26
N GLY A 136 -0.83 -4.42 7.60
CA GLY A 136 -1.89 -5.20 6.95
C GLY A 136 -2.31 -4.65 5.58
N ALA A 137 -3.59 -4.80 5.25
CA ALA A 137 -4.17 -4.40 3.97
C ALA A 137 -4.55 -2.91 3.90
N SER A 138 -4.29 -2.13 4.96
CA SER A 138 -4.73 -0.74 5.05
C SER A 138 -4.18 0.15 3.93
N ASN A 139 -5.05 1.01 3.41
CA ASN A 139 -4.67 2.06 2.47
C ASN A 139 -4.08 3.29 3.19
N GLU A 140 -4.18 3.34 4.52
CA GLU A 140 -3.72 4.46 5.32
C GLU A 140 -2.20 4.48 5.55
N PHE A 141 -1.69 5.66 5.89
CA PHE A 141 -0.31 5.90 6.22
C PHE A 141 -0.12 6.18 7.71
N ALA A 142 0.66 5.34 8.38
CA ALA A 142 1.20 5.63 9.71
C ALA A 142 2.06 6.91 9.71
N ALA A 143 2.72 7.19 8.58
CA ALA A 143 3.37 8.47 8.33
C ALA A 143 3.48 8.77 6.84
N GLY A 144 3.24 10.02 6.45
CA GLY A 144 3.16 10.43 5.05
C GLY A 144 1.71 10.54 4.59
N PRO A 145 1.46 10.71 3.27
CA PRO A 145 2.47 10.71 2.21
C PRO A 145 3.38 11.96 2.20
N TYR A 146 4.58 11.82 1.63
CA TYR A 146 5.57 12.88 1.42
C TYR A 146 6.02 12.88 -0.04
N PRO A 147 6.24 14.06 -0.66
CA PRO A 147 6.88 14.13 -1.98
C PRO A 147 8.24 13.44 -1.92
N PHE A 148 8.46 12.47 -2.80
CA PHE A 148 9.71 11.73 -2.86
C PHE A 148 10.88 12.60 -3.35
N ALA A 149 10.56 13.63 -4.14
CA ALA A 149 11.45 14.70 -4.56
C ALA A 149 11.91 15.63 -3.41
N GLY A 150 11.30 15.52 -2.23
CA GLY A 150 11.67 16.28 -1.04
C GLY A 150 12.58 15.51 -0.10
N GLY A 151 13.14 16.22 0.89
CA GLY A 151 13.84 15.60 2.00
C GLY A 151 12.92 14.72 2.83
N LEU A 152 13.27 13.43 2.98
CA LEU A 152 12.45 12.48 3.74
C LEU A 152 12.66 12.64 5.25
N PRO A 153 11.57 12.74 6.05
CA PRO A 153 11.71 12.74 7.50
C PRO A 153 12.32 11.42 8.00
N LYS A 154 13.09 11.47 9.09
CA LYS A 154 13.77 10.27 9.66
C LYS A 154 12.84 9.06 9.86
N ARG A 155 11.57 9.30 10.20
CA ARG A 155 10.57 8.24 10.39
C ARG A 155 10.24 7.46 9.11
N ILE A 156 10.38 8.09 7.95
CA ILE A 156 10.25 7.47 6.63
C ILE A 156 11.60 6.91 6.20
N ALA A 157 12.68 7.71 6.33
CA ALA A 157 14.03 7.30 5.95
C ALA A 157 14.48 5.99 6.64
N ASN A 158 13.96 5.67 7.83
CA ASN A 158 14.26 4.45 8.58
C ASN A 158 13.10 3.41 8.60
N ALA A 159 11.99 3.66 7.90
CA ALA A 159 10.86 2.74 7.91
C ALA A 159 11.20 1.45 7.16
N LYS A 160 10.94 0.30 7.78
CA LYS A 160 11.18 -1.03 7.19
C LYS A 160 10.19 -1.41 6.07
N VAL A 161 9.10 -0.64 5.95
CA VAL A 161 8.16 -0.72 4.83
C VAL A 161 7.94 0.68 4.29
N LEU A 162 8.07 0.85 2.98
CA LEU A 162 7.80 2.09 2.27
C LEU A 162 6.80 1.82 1.16
N ARG A 163 5.77 2.66 1.04
CA ARG A 163 4.88 2.64 -0.13
C ARG A 163 5.25 3.77 -1.07
N PHE A 164 5.50 3.45 -2.34
CA PHE A 164 5.68 4.39 -3.42
C PHE A 164 4.42 4.45 -4.27
N GLY A 165 3.90 5.64 -4.55
CA GLY A 165 2.66 5.78 -5.33
C GLY A 165 2.51 7.17 -5.93
N ARG A 166 1.53 7.31 -6.83
CA ARG A 166 1.18 8.57 -7.49
C ARG A 166 -0.32 8.82 -7.33
N LEU A 167 -0.71 10.08 -7.48
CA LEU A 167 -2.12 10.45 -7.60
C LEU A 167 -2.42 10.65 -9.08
N LEU A 168 -3.44 9.96 -9.58
CA LEU A 168 -3.93 10.05 -10.94
C LEU A 168 -5.25 10.81 -10.92
N LEU A 169 -5.31 11.87 -11.73
CA LEU A 169 -6.43 12.80 -11.82
C LEU A 169 -7.07 12.69 -13.19
N GLY A 170 -8.40 12.84 -13.24
CA GLY A 170 -9.10 13.00 -14.50
C GLY A 170 -8.94 14.42 -15.06
N PRO A 171 -9.47 14.68 -16.26
CA PRO A 171 -9.38 15.98 -16.93
C PRO A 171 -9.93 17.15 -16.10
N GLU A 172 -10.94 16.91 -15.27
CA GLU A 172 -11.57 17.90 -14.39
C GLU A 172 -10.89 18.00 -13.01
N GLY A 173 -9.74 17.33 -12.82
CA GLY A 173 -8.99 17.31 -11.56
C GLY A 173 -9.57 16.39 -10.48
N GLN A 174 -10.56 15.55 -10.82
CA GLN A 174 -11.11 14.53 -9.92
C GLN A 174 -10.10 13.41 -9.69
N LEU A 175 -10.01 12.89 -8.46
CA LEU A 175 -9.13 11.77 -8.14
C LEU A 175 -9.68 10.48 -8.77
N LEU A 176 -8.91 9.86 -9.67
CA LEU A 176 -9.24 8.58 -10.31
C LEU A 176 -8.56 7.40 -9.61
N GLY A 177 -7.29 7.57 -9.21
CA GLY A 177 -6.52 6.56 -8.50
C GLY A 177 -5.48 7.19 -7.60
N GLY A 178 -5.26 6.59 -6.44
CA GLY A 178 -4.41 7.13 -5.41
C GLY A 178 -3.26 6.20 -5.00
N LEU A 179 -2.81 6.43 -3.77
CA LEU A 179 -1.66 5.73 -3.20
C LEU A 179 -1.99 4.28 -2.79
N GLU A 180 -3.25 3.89 -2.79
CA GLU A 180 -3.69 2.50 -2.66
C GLU A 180 -3.16 1.61 -3.79
N LEU A 181 -2.98 2.17 -5.00
CA LEU A 181 -2.38 1.54 -6.18
C LEU A 181 -0.85 1.62 -6.20
N GLY A 182 -0.22 1.90 -5.06
CA GLY A 182 1.23 2.02 -4.95
C GLY A 182 2.01 0.71 -5.20
N CYS A 183 3.26 0.71 -4.80
CA CYS A 183 4.03 -0.50 -4.58
C CYS A 183 4.67 -0.41 -3.19
N ASP A 184 4.41 -1.41 -2.35
CA ASP A 184 5.10 -1.51 -1.07
C ASP A 184 6.48 -2.14 -1.29
N VAL A 185 7.48 -1.60 -0.62
CA VAL A 185 8.83 -2.14 -0.54
C VAL A 185 9.11 -2.53 0.89
N GLU A 186 9.34 -3.81 1.10
CA GLU A 186 9.70 -4.40 2.38
C GLU A 186 11.21 -4.62 2.45
N PHE A 187 11.83 -4.12 3.51
CA PHE A 187 13.25 -4.32 3.77
C PHE A 187 13.40 -5.45 4.80
N TRP A 188 13.72 -6.64 4.29
CA TRP A 188 13.84 -7.88 5.04
C TRP A 188 15.18 -7.95 5.75
N ASP A 189 15.15 -8.24 7.05
CA ASP A 189 16.35 -8.35 7.87
C ASP A 189 16.92 -9.76 7.80
N GLU A 190 18.23 -9.88 7.93
CA GLU A 190 18.87 -11.16 8.18
C GLU A 190 18.69 -11.51 9.66
N ALA A 191 18.21 -12.72 9.92
CA ALA A 191 17.95 -13.23 11.26
C ALA A 191 19.14 -13.06 12.21
N ASP A 192 20.34 -13.35 11.73
CA ASP A 192 21.58 -13.22 12.49
C ASP A 192 21.87 -11.78 12.93
N ALA A 193 21.42 -10.79 12.16
CA ALA A 193 21.54 -9.37 12.48
C ALA A 193 20.51 -8.89 13.52
N LEU A 194 19.45 -9.69 13.78
CA LEU A 194 18.42 -9.36 14.75
C LEU A 194 18.80 -9.81 16.17
N GLY A 195 19.62 -10.86 16.31
CA GLY A 195 20.12 -11.37 17.60
C GLY A 195 19.00 -11.53 18.65
N ASP A 196 19.28 -11.06 19.86
CA ASP A 196 18.31 -11.01 20.97
C ASP A 196 17.48 -9.70 21.01
N ASP A 197 17.27 -9.00 19.88
CA ASP A 197 16.47 -7.76 19.88
C ASP A 197 15.09 -8.02 20.53
N PRO A 198 14.79 -7.42 21.70
CA PRO A 198 13.55 -7.69 22.42
C PRO A 198 12.30 -7.37 21.59
N LYS A 199 12.39 -6.43 20.65
CA LYS A 199 11.28 -6.13 19.73
C LYS A 199 11.09 -7.23 18.71
N PHE A 200 12.19 -7.82 18.24
CA PHE A 200 12.14 -8.95 17.34
C PHE A 200 11.61 -10.19 18.05
N LEU A 201 12.11 -10.51 19.25
CA LEU A 201 11.63 -11.63 20.06
C LEU A 201 10.13 -11.51 20.39
N ALA A 202 9.67 -10.34 20.82
CA ALA A 202 8.25 -10.08 21.06
C ALA A 202 7.40 -10.14 19.77
N ARG A 203 8.01 -9.90 18.61
CA ARG A 203 7.35 -10.09 17.31
C ARG A 203 7.34 -11.56 16.91
N GLN A 204 8.38 -12.33 17.23
CA GLN A 204 8.48 -13.77 16.98
C GLN A 204 7.32 -14.53 17.64
N GLU A 205 6.92 -14.12 18.84
CA GLU A 205 5.73 -14.65 19.53
C GLU A 205 4.41 -14.40 18.76
N ARG A 206 4.40 -13.43 17.84
CA ARG A 206 3.22 -13.01 17.05
C ARG A 206 3.30 -13.44 15.60
N LEU A 207 4.38 -14.11 15.17
CA LEU A 207 4.50 -14.61 13.81
C LEU A 207 3.51 -15.75 13.61
N LYS A 208 2.86 -15.78 12.45
CA LYS A 208 1.95 -16.88 12.08
C LYS A 208 2.68 -18.22 12.03
N VAL A 209 3.93 -18.21 11.57
CA VAL A 209 4.77 -19.40 11.44
C VAL A 209 5.88 -19.33 12.47
N ARG A 210 5.90 -20.30 13.39
CA ARG A 210 7.01 -20.51 14.32
C ARG A 210 7.94 -21.55 13.73
N ILE A 211 9.10 -21.12 13.26
CA ILE A 211 10.14 -22.05 12.79
C ILE A 211 11.04 -22.49 13.96
N PRO A 212 11.57 -23.72 13.93
CA PRO A 212 12.58 -24.18 14.89
C PRO A 212 13.78 -23.22 14.92
N PRO A 213 14.43 -23.00 16.09
CA PRO A 213 15.61 -22.13 16.19
C PRO A 213 16.73 -22.48 15.21
N ALA A 214 16.89 -23.77 14.88
CA ALA A 214 17.90 -24.23 13.92
C ALA A 214 17.69 -23.68 12.50
N LEU A 215 16.44 -23.44 12.09
CA LEU A 215 16.11 -22.86 10.78
C LEU A 215 16.17 -21.32 10.77
N PHE A 216 16.44 -20.72 11.93
CA PHE A 216 16.52 -19.27 12.07
C PHE A 216 17.87 -18.72 11.60
N ALA A 217 18.95 -19.49 11.76
CA ALA A 217 20.27 -19.10 11.29
C ALA A 217 20.28 -18.85 9.78
N GLY A 218 20.74 -17.66 9.36
CA GLY A 218 20.76 -17.27 7.95
C GLY A 218 19.37 -17.11 7.29
N ALA A 219 18.28 -17.08 8.07
CA ALA A 219 16.94 -16.81 7.53
C ALA A 219 16.74 -15.32 7.23
N TRP A 220 15.85 -15.01 6.30
CA TRP A 220 15.37 -13.65 6.06
C TRP A 220 14.04 -13.43 6.77
N VAL A 221 13.88 -12.26 7.37
CA VAL A 221 12.75 -11.97 8.25
C VAL A 221 12.00 -10.74 7.74
N ALA A 222 10.72 -10.92 7.41
CA ALA A 222 9.86 -9.88 6.89
C ALA A 222 9.69 -8.72 7.88
N PRO A 223 9.48 -7.48 7.47
CA PRO A 223 9.22 -6.38 8.39
C PRO A 223 7.80 -6.37 8.98
N ARG A 224 6.86 -7.10 8.37
CA ARG A 224 5.46 -7.26 8.80
C ARG A 224 4.93 -8.63 8.38
N ALA A 225 3.75 -9.01 8.89
CA ALA A 225 3.13 -10.26 8.50
C ALA A 225 2.56 -10.21 7.07
N ASN A 226 2.82 -11.25 6.28
CA ASN A 226 2.27 -11.45 4.93
C ASN A 226 1.29 -12.64 4.88
N GLU A 227 0.91 -13.07 3.68
CA GLU A 227 -0.10 -14.14 3.50
C GLU A 227 0.49 -15.55 3.62
N VAL A 228 1.79 -15.70 3.37
CA VAL A 228 2.46 -16.99 3.27
C VAL A 228 3.45 -17.21 4.42
N ALA A 229 4.57 -16.49 4.42
CA ALA A 229 5.68 -16.75 5.33
C ALA A 229 6.41 -15.46 5.72
N ASP A 230 6.41 -15.16 7.02
CA ASP A 230 7.07 -13.98 7.60
C ASP A 230 8.58 -14.21 7.85
N VAL A 231 9.03 -15.45 7.72
CA VAL A 231 10.43 -15.87 7.84
C VAL A 231 10.72 -16.84 6.70
N LEU A 232 11.83 -16.60 6.01
CA LEU A 232 12.26 -17.37 4.85
C LEU A 232 13.65 -17.99 5.13
N PRO A 233 13.69 -19.25 5.58
CA PRO A 233 14.94 -19.99 5.80
C PRO A 233 15.79 -20.10 4.52
N ALA A 234 17.09 -20.37 4.68
CA ALA A 234 18.01 -20.55 3.55
C ALA A 234 17.56 -21.63 2.56
N GLU A 235 17.13 -22.79 3.06
CA GLU A 235 16.62 -23.90 2.26
C GLU A 235 15.31 -23.59 1.52
N ALA A 236 14.51 -22.65 2.02
CA ALA A 236 13.25 -22.24 1.40
C ALA A 236 13.42 -21.14 0.35
N ARG A 237 14.63 -20.55 0.22
CA ARG A 237 14.98 -19.54 -0.80
C ARG A 237 15.28 -20.18 -2.16
N VAL A 238 14.47 -21.17 -2.56
CA VAL A 238 14.52 -21.77 -3.90
C VAL A 238 13.95 -20.76 -4.90
N PRO A 239 14.71 -20.32 -5.92
CA PRO A 239 14.23 -19.34 -6.89
C PRO A 239 12.98 -19.83 -7.62
N ALA A 240 12.00 -18.94 -7.72
CA ALA A 240 10.79 -19.13 -8.51
C ALA A 240 10.45 -17.81 -9.21
N HIS A 241 9.38 -17.82 -10.01
CA HIS A 241 8.96 -16.62 -10.71
C HIS A 241 7.44 -16.53 -10.80
N ARG A 242 6.94 -15.31 -10.61
CA ARG A 242 5.52 -14.98 -10.76
C ARG A 242 5.33 -14.11 -12.00
N VAL A 243 4.30 -14.40 -12.78
CA VAL A 243 3.90 -13.58 -13.92
C VAL A 243 2.84 -12.59 -13.43
N ILE A 244 3.09 -11.29 -13.62
CA ILE A 244 2.15 -10.21 -13.30
C ILE A 244 2.04 -9.33 -14.55
N GLY A 245 0.82 -9.21 -15.07
CA GLY A 245 0.60 -8.70 -16.43
C GLY A 245 1.38 -9.54 -17.43
N GLU A 246 2.20 -8.89 -18.26
CA GLU A 246 3.02 -9.55 -19.28
C GLU A 246 4.47 -9.82 -18.81
N ARG A 247 4.83 -9.43 -17.58
CA ARG A 247 6.21 -9.51 -17.09
C ARG A 247 6.38 -10.62 -16.06
N LYS A 248 7.51 -11.32 -16.19
CA LYS A 248 8.01 -12.30 -15.22
C LYS A 248 8.85 -11.58 -14.16
N TYR A 249 8.57 -11.85 -12.90
CA TYR A 249 9.29 -11.27 -11.74
C TYR A 249 9.87 -12.37 -10.85
N ASP A 250 11.02 -12.08 -10.25
CA ASP A 250 11.68 -13.00 -9.33
C ASP A 250 10.91 -13.11 -8.02
N THR A 251 10.86 -14.33 -7.49
CA THR A 251 10.32 -14.64 -6.17
C THR A 251 10.96 -15.94 -5.64
N PHE A 252 10.42 -16.48 -4.55
CA PHE A 252 10.82 -17.78 -4.02
C PHE A 252 9.65 -18.76 -4.08
N GLU A 253 9.97 -20.04 -4.15
CA GLU A 253 8.99 -21.12 -4.27
C GLU A 253 7.83 -21.01 -3.26
N PRO A 254 8.06 -20.70 -1.96
CA PRO A 254 6.97 -20.52 -1.01
C PRO A 254 5.96 -19.43 -1.42
N PHE A 255 6.43 -18.35 -2.04
CA PHE A 255 5.63 -17.21 -2.47
C PHE A 255 4.98 -17.38 -3.85
N ASN A 256 5.27 -18.50 -4.53
CA ASN A 256 4.70 -18.84 -5.82
C ASN A 256 3.62 -19.93 -5.73
N HIS A 257 3.34 -20.44 -4.53
CA HIS A 257 2.22 -21.36 -4.31
C HIS A 257 0.89 -20.64 -4.47
N LYS A 258 -0.08 -21.38 -5.01
CA LYS A 258 -1.47 -20.92 -5.07
C LYS A 258 -2.10 -20.98 -3.68
N LEU A 259 -2.81 -19.92 -3.32
CA LEU A 259 -3.57 -19.88 -2.07
C LEU A 259 -4.96 -20.50 -2.25
N VAL A 260 -5.61 -20.84 -1.14
CA VAL A 260 -6.93 -21.49 -1.14
C VAL A 260 -8.04 -20.64 -1.77
N ASP A 261 -7.84 -19.33 -1.78
CA ASP A 261 -8.74 -18.31 -2.33
C ASP A 261 -8.34 -17.86 -3.75
N GLU A 262 -7.24 -18.38 -4.31
CA GLU A 262 -6.86 -18.10 -5.70
C GLU A 262 -7.63 -19.02 -6.67
N VAL A 263 -8.30 -18.41 -7.65
CA VAL A 263 -9.00 -19.14 -8.73
C VAL A 263 -7.96 -19.63 -9.75
N ASP A 264 -7.92 -20.94 -9.99
CA ASP A 264 -6.88 -21.58 -10.80
C ASP A 264 -7.33 -22.10 -12.17
N PHE A 265 -8.57 -21.78 -12.55
CA PHE A 265 -9.21 -22.09 -13.83
C PHE A 265 -9.65 -20.81 -14.55
N PRO A 266 -9.83 -20.83 -15.89
CA PRO A 266 -10.10 -19.61 -16.65
C PRO A 266 -11.50 -19.06 -16.36
N VAL A 267 -11.57 -17.93 -15.64
CA VAL A 267 -12.78 -17.12 -15.41
C VAL A 267 -12.40 -15.65 -15.45
N ASP A 268 -13.04 -14.88 -16.32
CA ASP A 268 -12.81 -13.44 -16.43
C ASP A 268 -13.76 -12.63 -15.53
N ALA A 269 -15.06 -12.93 -15.58
CA ALA A 269 -16.08 -12.37 -14.69
C ALA A 269 -17.31 -13.28 -14.62
N VAL A 270 -17.98 -13.28 -13.46
CA VAL A 270 -19.32 -13.86 -13.30
C VAL A 270 -20.26 -12.73 -12.92
N TYR A 271 -21.36 -12.58 -13.67
CA TYR A 271 -22.30 -11.50 -13.47
C TYR A 271 -23.67 -12.03 -13.09
N MET A 272 -24.16 -11.60 -11.93
CA MET A 272 -25.51 -11.88 -11.47
C MET A 272 -26.26 -10.56 -11.39
N TRP A 273 -27.16 -10.33 -12.34
CA TRP A 273 -28.01 -9.15 -12.37
C TRP A 273 -29.34 -9.48 -13.03
N VAL A 274 -30.36 -8.74 -12.64
CA VAL A 274 -31.69 -8.85 -13.24
C VAL A 274 -32.32 -7.46 -13.33
N ASP A 275 -33.09 -7.25 -14.39
CA ASP A 275 -33.88 -6.04 -14.53
C ASP A 275 -35.10 -6.12 -13.59
N GLY A 276 -35.16 -5.22 -12.61
CA GLY A 276 -36.27 -5.18 -11.67
C GLY A 276 -37.59 -4.73 -12.30
N ASP A 277 -37.52 -3.95 -13.38
CA ASP A 277 -38.65 -3.37 -14.11
C ASP A 277 -39.14 -4.30 -15.24
N ASP A 278 -38.47 -5.44 -15.46
CA ASP A 278 -38.93 -6.47 -16.39
C ASP A 278 -40.26 -7.08 -15.90
N PRO A 279 -41.36 -6.88 -16.66
CA PRO A 279 -42.69 -7.37 -16.26
C PRO A 279 -42.80 -8.90 -16.27
N GLU A 280 -42.04 -9.61 -17.11
CA GLU A 280 -42.02 -11.07 -17.14
C GLU A 280 -41.32 -11.62 -15.89
N TRP A 281 -40.17 -11.03 -15.55
CA TRP A 281 -39.49 -11.36 -14.30
C TRP A 281 -40.36 -11.01 -13.09
N ALA A 282 -41.07 -9.88 -13.10
CA ALA A 282 -41.98 -9.50 -12.01
C ALA A 282 -43.14 -10.48 -11.82
N ALA A 283 -43.77 -10.90 -12.93
CA ALA A 283 -44.82 -11.92 -12.90
C ALA A 283 -44.30 -13.27 -12.41
N SER A 284 -43.12 -13.69 -12.87
CA SER A 284 -42.47 -14.92 -12.41
C SER A 284 -42.17 -14.87 -10.90
N ARG A 285 -41.59 -13.76 -10.41
CA ARG A 285 -41.36 -13.55 -8.97
C ARG A 285 -42.66 -13.63 -8.17
N ALA A 286 -43.72 -12.95 -8.63
CA ALA A 286 -45.03 -12.95 -7.98
C ALA A 286 -45.64 -14.35 -7.88
N ALA A 287 -45.49 -15.16 -8.93
CA ALA A 287 -45.97 -16.54 -8.94
C ALA A 287 -45.22 -17.47 -7.96
N HIS A 288 -43.97 -17.15 -7.60
CA HIS A 288 -43.12 -17.94 -6.70
C HIS A 288 -42.99 -17.35 -5.29
N LEU A 289 -43.64 -16.22 -5.01
CA LEU A 289 -43.72 -15.62 -3.68
C LEU A 289 -44.66 -16.46 -2.80
N GLY A 290 -44.09 -17.45 -2.11
CA GLY A 290 -44.84 -18.35 -1.22
C GLY A 290 -45.33 -17.69 0.08
N GLU A 291 -46.27 -18.36 0.75
CA GLU A 291 -46.70 -18.00 2.11
C GLU A 291 -45.52 -18.16 3.07
N GLY A 292 -44.96 -17.04 3.55
CA GLY A 292 -43.82 -17.02 4.48
C GLY A 292 -42.69 -16.07 4.09
N VAL A 293 -42.72 -15.47 2.89
CA VAL A 293 -41.77 -14.40 2.54
C VAL A 293 -42.09 -13.15 3.36
N SER A 294 -41.13 -12.65 4.12
CA SER A 294 -41.35 -11.44 4.93
C SER A 294 -41.61 -10.23 4.02
N ARG A 295 -42.45 -9.29 4.47
CA ARG A 295 -42.68 -8.01 3.74
C ARG A 295 -41.39 -7.26 3.44
N LEU A 296 -40.36 -7.43 4.27
CA LEU A 296 -39.06 -6.79 4.08
C LEU A 296 -38.30 -7.41 2.89
N ALA A 297 -38.41 -8.74 2.71
CA ALA A 297 -37.79 -9.45 1.61
C ALA A 297 -38.51 -9.22 0.27
N SER A 298 -39.84 -9.07 0.29
CA SER A 298 -40.66 -8.80 -0.90
C SER A 298 -40.85 -7.31 -1.18
N ALA A 299 -40.18 -6.41 -0.46
CA ALA A 299 -40.37 -4.98 -0.62
C ALA A 299 -39.91 -4.52 -2.02
N ALA A 300 -40.73 -3.68 -2.69
CA ALA A 300 -40.42 -3.14 -4.01
C ALA A 300 -39.03 -2.46 -4.07
N SER A 301 -38.60 -1.84 -2.95
CA SER A 301 -37.29 -1.21 -2.81
C SER A 301 -36.09 -2.14 -3.04
N ASN A 302 -36.27 -3.46 -2.96
CA ASN A 302 -35.21 -4.44 -3.22
C ASN A 302 -34.98 -4.70 -4.72
N PHE A 303 -35.93 -4.28 -5.57
CA PHE A 303 -35.89 -4.49 -7.02
C PHE A 303 -35.75 -3.18 -7.79
N VAL A 304 -35.75 -2.03 -7.13
CA VAL A 304 -35.53 -0.74 -7.78
C VAL A 304 -34.09 -0.66 -8.26
N SER A 305 -33.90 -0.39 -9.55
CA SER A 305 -32.61 -0.08 -10.14
C SER A 305 -32.02 1.19 -9.49
N ARG A 306 -30.74 1.12 -9.15
CA ARG A 306 -29.91 2.20 -8.62
C ARG A 306 -28.71 2.45 -9.52
N ASP A 307 -28.86 2.19 -10.82
CA ASP A 307 -27.77 2.16 -11.80
C ASP A 307 -26.65 1.14 -11.44
N GLU A 308 -26.97 0.09 -10.66
CA GLU A 308 -25.97 -0.85 -10.16
C GLU A 308 -25.22 -1.58 -11.28
N LEU A 309 -25.91 -1.94 -12.38
CA LEU A 309 -25.29 -2.51 -13.57
C LEU A 309 -24.26 -1.55 -14.17
N LYS A 310 -24.62 -0.28 -14.34
CA LYS A 310 -23.73 0.76 -14.86
C LYS A 310 -22.50 0.95 -13.97
N TYR A 311 -22.67 1.02 -12.65
CA TYR A 311 -21.54 1.20 -11.72
C TYR A 311 -20.64 -0.04 -11.64
N SER A 312 -21.21 -1.24 -11.71
CA SER A 312 -20.45 -2.49 -11.67
C SER A 312 -19.70 -2.75 -12.99
N LEU A 313 -20.28 -2.46 -14.16
CA LEU A 313 -19.56 -2.45 -15.44
C LEU A 313 -18.40 -1.43 -15.46
N ARG A 314 -18.61 -0.23 -14.89
CA ARG A 314 -17.51 0.74 -14.71
C ARG A 314 -16.40 0.20 -13.81
N SER A 315 -16.76 -0.60 -12.79
CA SER A 315 -15.79 -1.21 -11.89
C SER A 315 -14.99 -2.31 -12.61
N LEU A 316 -15.64 -3.14 -13.44
CA LEU A 316 -14.96 -4.12 -14.29
C LEU A 316 -13.98 -3.44 -15.25
N HIS A 317 -14.42 -2.43 -16.00
CA HIS A 317 -13.54 -1.66 -16.88
C HIS A 317 -12.32 -1.09 -16.14
N THR A 318 -12.51 -0.63 -14.90
CA THR A 318 -11.45 -0.01 -14.10
C THR A 318 -10.48 -1.05 -13.52
N PHE A 319 -10.99 -2.11 -12.89
CA PHE A 319 -10.20 -3.04 -12.07
C PHE A 319 -9.91 -4.39 -12.74
N ALA A 320 -10.60 -4.72 -13.83
CA ALA A 320 -10.36 -5.90 -14.65
C ALA A 320 -10.07 -5.49 -16.12
N PRO A 321 -9.01 -4.71 -16.37
CA PRO A 321 -8.71 -4.19 -17.72
C PRO A 321 -8.32 -5.26 -18.74
N PHE A 322 -8.19 -6.52 -18.32
CA PHE A 322 -7.97 -7.67 -19.19
C PHE A 322 -9.28 -8.14 -19.87
N ILE A 323 -10.44 -7.77 -19.35
CA ILE A 323 -11.75 -8.02 -19.98
C ILE A 323 -11.94 -6.96 -21.08
N ARG A 324 -12.10 -7.39 -22.33
CA ARG A 324 -12.22 -6.52 -23.51
C ARG A 324 -13.55 -6.73 -24.22
#